data_AF-A0A962X513-F1
#
_entry.id   AF-A0A962X513-F1
#
_cell.length_a   1.000
_cell.length_b   1.000
_cell.length_c   1.000
_cell.angle_alpha   90.00
_cell.angle_beta   90.00
_cell.angle_gamma   90.00
#
_symmetry.space_group_name_H-M   'P 1'
#
loop_
_entity.id
_entity.type
_entity.pdbx_description
1 polymer ?
#
loop_
_entity_poly.entity_id
_entity_poly.type
_entity_poly.pdbx_seq_one_letter_code
_entity_poly.pdbx_strand_id
1 'polypeptide(L)'
;IADQRKTSQELAQQINEAISRLDTLINETRAPKTVKHKPSPRQKSRPVKTPPFQIDAIDVWDDVTYVATSQAGRVAFLKTGEQQSGWKFTHIDRLKGQVNLQDPAGQIHSISLSR
;
A
#
# COMPACT_ATOMS: atom_id res chain seq x y z
N ILE A 1 -14.93 24.64 -36.85
CA ILE A 1 -13.84 23.62 -36.89
C ILE A 1 -12.53 24.16 -36.28
N ALA A 2 -12.16 25.43 -36.47
CA ALA A 2 -10.95 26.00 -35.86
C ALA A 2 -11.06 26.21 -34.33
N ASP A 3 -12.25 26.58 -33.84
CA ASP A 3 -12.51 26.86 -32.43
C ASP A 3 -12.34 25.62 -31.51
N GLN A 4 -12.90 24.47 -31.92
CA GLN A 4 -12.76 23.19 -31.21
C GLN A 4 -11.32 22.68 -31.12
N ARG A 5 -10.49 22.90 -32.15
CA ARG A 5 -9.09 22.47 -32.13
C ARG A 5 -8.27 23.25 -31.11
N LYS A 6 -8.60 24.54 -30.95
CA LYS A 6 -7.95 25.41 -29.97
C LYS A 6 -8.32 24.98 -28.55
N THR A 7 -9.58 24.65 -28.30
CA THR A 7 -10.05 24.11 -27.01
C THR A 7 -9.43 22.74 -26.68
N SER A 8 -9.30 21.84 -27.65
CA SER A 8 -8.64 20.54 -27.42
C SER A 8 -7.15 20.70 -27.10
N GLN A 9 -6.47 21.65 -27.75
CA GLN A 9 -5.06 21.92 -27.49
C GLN A 9 -4.85 22.57 -26.11
N GLU A 10 -5.71 23.52 -25.72
CA GLU A 10 -5.67 24.12 -24.38
C GLU A 10 -6.00 23.12 -23.27
N LEU A 11 -6.96 22.21 -23.51
CA LEU A 11 -7.26 21.14 -22.57
C LEU A 11 -6.07 20.19 -22.40
N ALA A 12 -5.40 19.82 -23.49
CA ALA A 12 -4.20 18.98 -23.44
C ALA A 12 -3.05 19.68 -22.68
N GLN A 13 -2.91 21.01 -22.84
CA GLN A 13 -1.94 21.80 -22.08
C GLN A 13 -2.26 21.81 -20.58
N GLN A 14 -3.53 22.01 -20.21
CA GLN A 14 -3.95 21.98 -18.80
C GLN A 14 -3.73 20.60 -18.16
N ILE A 15 -4.02 19.52 -18.89
CA ILE A 15 -3.78 18.15 -18.42
C ILE A 15 -2.29 17.91 -18.20
N ASN A 16 -1.44 18.29 -19.16
CA ASN A 16 0.00 18.12 -19.02
C ASN A 16 0.58 18.95 -17.87
N GLU A 17 0.09 20.17 -17.67
CA GLU A 17 0.52 21.00 -16.54
C GLU A 17 0.10 20.40 -15.20
N ALA A 18 -1.12 19.86 -15.10
CA ALA A 18 -1.57 19.15 -13.91
C ALA A 18 -0.72 17.91 -13.62
N ILE A 19 -0.38 17.12 -14.66
CA ILE A 19 0.51 15.95 -14.53
C ILE A 19 1.91 16.37 -14.07
N SER A 20 2.49 17.44 -14.63
CA SER A 20 3.80 17.94 -14.21
C SER A 20 3.81 18.46 -12.77
N ARG A 21 2.73 19.09 -12.31
CA ARG A 21 2.59 19.51 -10.92
C ARG A 21 2.51 18.30 -9.97
N LEU A 22 1.78 17.25 -10.35
CA LEU A 22 1.72 16.01 -9.58
C LEU A 22 3.08 15.29 -9.55
N ASP A 23 3.80 15.22 -10.67
CA ASP A 23 5.14 14.63 -10.73
C ASP A 23 6.15 15.40 -9.87
N THR A 24 6.06 16.73 -9.84
CA THR A 24 6.87 17.59 -8.97
C THR A 24 6.61 17.28 -7.50
N LEU A 25 5.34 17.18 -7.08
CA LEU A 25 4.98 16.83 -5.70
C LEU A 25 5.46 15.41 -5.30
N ILE A 26 5.41 14.46 -6.23
CA ILE A 26 5.93 13.09 -6.03
C ILE A 26 7.47 13.10 -5.91
N ASN A 27 8.17 13.94 -6.67
CA ASN A 27 9.62 14.05 -6.61
C ASN A 27 10.12 14.84 -5.38
N GLU A 28 9.38 15.87 -4.94
CA GLU A 28 9.68 16.58 -3.69
C GLU A 28 9.49 15.69 -2.46
N THR A 29 8.48 14.82 -2.46
CA THR A 29 8.29 13.81 -1.41
C THR A 29 9.28 12.65 -1.50
N ARG A 30 9.93 12.45 -2.65
CA ARG A 30 11.01 11.45 -2.86
C ARG A 30 12.40 11.92 -2.46
N ALA A 31 12.59 13.19 -2.06
CA ALA A 31 13.88 13.68 -1.58
C ALA A 31 14.36 12.86 -0.36
N PRO A 32 15.39 12.01 -0.50
CA PRO A 32 15.84 11.16 0.59
C PRO A 32 16.66 11.99 1.57
N LYS A 33 16.05 12.41 2.67
CA LYS A 33 16.77 12.53 3.95
C LYS A 33 16.91 11.10 4.45
N THR A 34 18.05 10.42 4.41
CA THR A 34 19.12 10.59 5.40
C THR A 34 20.27 9.60 5.16
N VAL A 35 21.49 10.08 5.41
CA VAL A 35 22.59 9.48 6.19
C VAL A 35 22.98 8.01 5.90
N LYS A 36 24.22 7.84 5.41
CA LYS A 36 24.97 6.58 5.42
C LYS A 36 24.98 5.96 6.83
N HIS A 37 24.11 4.98 7.09
CA HIS A 37 24.22 4.15 8.27
C HIS A 37 25.01 2.86 7.95
N LYS A 38 26.11 2.72 8.68
CA LYS A 38 27.02 1.56 8.74
C LYS A 38 26.20 0.26 8.91
N PRO A 39 26.58 -0.87 8.28
CA PRO A 39 25.88 -2.14 8.48
C PRO A 39 26.14 -2.63 9.90
N SER A 40 25.18 -2.41 10.79
CA SER A 40 25.16 -3.01 12.13
C SER A 40 24.68 -4.47 12.03
N PRO A 41 25.21 -5.39 12.86
CA PRO A 41 24.98 -6.83 12.73
C PRO A 41 23.50 -7.14 12.91
N ARG A 42 22.99 -8.11 12.12
CA ARG A 42 21.63 -8.66 12.16
C ARG A 42 21.09 -8.73 13.59
N GLN A 43 20.36 -7.70 13.98
CA GLN A 43 19.67 -7.68 15.24
C GLN A 43 18.51 -8.66 15.07
N LYS A 44 18.59 -9.81 15.76
CA LYS A 44 17.52 -10.81 15.79
C LYS A 44 16.19 -10.08 15.96
N SER A 45 15.34 -10.15 14.95
CA SER A 45 14.04 -9.50 14.92
C SER A 45 13.30 -9.95 16.18
N ARG A 46 13.09 -9.05 17.13
CA ARG A 46 12.13 -9.32 18.20
C ARG A 46 10.81 -9.66 17.51
N PRO A 47 10.02 -10.62 18.03
CA PRO A 47 8.70 -10.92 17.49
C PRO A 47 7.92 -9.62 17.44
N VAL A 48 7.72 -9.10 16.22
CA VAL A 48 6.95 -7.89 16.04
C VAL A 48 5.51 -8.34 16.26
N LYS A 49 4.91 -7.96 17.38
CA LYS A 49 3.56 -8.39 17.75
C LYS A 49 2.47 -7.81 16.85
N THR A 50 2.81 -6.82 16.03
CA THR A 50 1.85 -6.06 15.22
C THR A 50 2.45 -5.82 13.84
N PRO A 51 1.70 -6.02 12.74
CA PRO A 51 2.23 -5.75 11.41
C PRO A 51 2.61 -4.27 11.25
N PRO A 52 3.67 -3.95 10.48
CA PRO A 52 4.09 -2.58 10.21
C PRO A 52 3.22 -1.88 9.15
N PHE A 53 1.98 -2.35 8.98
CA PHE A 53 0.98 -1.85 8.05
C PHE A 53 -0.40 -1.92 8.70
N GLN A 54 -1.32 -1.07 8.26
CA GLN A 54 -2.72 -1.10 8.67
C GLN A 54 -3.52 -1.91 7.68
N ILE A 55 -4.60 -2.54 8.16
CA ILE A 55 -5.60 -3.16 7.31
C ILE A 55 -6.74 -2.16 7.19
N ASP A 56 -6.98 -1.66 5.99
CA ASP A 56 -7.95 -0.59 5.75
C ASP A 56 -9.33 -1.15 5.38
N ALA A 57 -9.36 -2.19 4.54
CA ALA A 57 -10.60 -2.78 4.04
C ALA A 57 -10.43 -4.24 3.61
N ILE A 58 -11.54 -4.96 3.55
CA ILE A 58 -11.66 -6.26 2.87
C ILE A 58 -12.69 -6.08 1.76
N ASP A 59 -12.31 -6.39 0.53
CA ASP A 59 -13.16 -6.25 -0.65
C ASP A 59 -13.06 -7.47 -1.58
N VAL A 60 -13.97 -7.59 -2.54
CA VAL A 60 -14.02 -8.71 -3.49
C VAL A 60 -13.93 -8.16 -4.91
N TRP A 61 -12.96 -8.67 -5.67
CA TRP A 61 -12.78 -8.33 -7.08
C TRP A 61 -12.46 -9.60 -7.87
N ASP A 62 -13.11 -9.79 -9.03
CA ASP A 62 -12.98 -11.00 -9.87
C ASP A 62 -13.14 -12.32 -9.07
N ASP A 63 -14.16 -12.37 -8.21
CA ASP A 63 -14.46 -13.49 -7.29
C ASP A 63 -13.33 -13.82 -6.28
N VAL A 64 -12.30 -12.98 -6.18
CA VAL A 64 -11.20 -13.10 -5.23
C VAL A 64 -11.37 -12.07 -4.11
N THR A 65 -11.19 -12.51 -2.87
CA THR A 65 -11.20 -11.62 -1.71
C THR A 65 -9.81 -11.01 -1.49
N TYR A 66 -9.75 -9.69 -1.46
CA TYR A 66 -8.56 -8.90 -1.23
C TYR A 66 -8.65 -8.14 0.09
N VAL A 67 -7.49 -7.91 0.69
CA VAL A 67 -7.32 -7.01 1.82
C VAL A 67 -6.53 -5.80 1.34
N ALA A 68 -7.11 -4.62 1.48
CA ALA A 68 -6.40 -3.37 1.31
C ALA A 68 -5.57 -3.10 2.57
N THR A 69 -4.28 -2.84 2.37
CA THR A 69 -3.36 -2.48 3.45
C THR A 69 -2.62 -1.21 3.12
N SER A 70 -2.35 -0.40 4.14
CA SER A 70 -1.61 0.84 4.01
C SER A 70 -0.33 0.78 4.84
N GLN A 71 0.77 1.16 4.20
CA GLN A 71 2.08 1.30 4.86
C GLN A 71 2.77 2.55 4.33
N ALA A 72 3.07 3.50 5.23
CA ALA A 72 3.74 4.75 4.89
C ALA A 72 3.10 5.48 3.69
N GLY A 73 1.76 5.53 3.65
CA GLY A 73 1.00 6.20 2.60
C GLY A 73 0.87 5.44 1.27
N ARG A 74 1.37 4.19 1.20
CA ARG A 74 1.20 3.32 0.04
C ARG A 74 0.16 2.25 0.35
N VAL A 75 -0.76 2.06 -0.60
CA VAL A 75 -1.79 1.01 -0.51
C VAL A 75 -1.37 -0.20 -1.33
N ALA A 76 -1.57 -1.39 -0.78
CA ALA A 76 -1.40 -2.66 -1.46
C ALA A 76 -2.62 -3.55 -1.23
N PHE A 77 -2.97 -4.35 -2.24
CA PHE A 77 -4.07 -5.30 -2.19
C PHE A 77 -3.50 -6.71 -2.16
N LEU A 78 -3.82 -7.45 -1.11
CA LEU A 78 -3.25 -8.78 -0.86
C LEU A 78 -4.37 -9.81 -0.75
N LYS A 79 -4.18 -10.96 -1.37
CA LYS A 79 -5.05 -12.13 -1.20
C LYS A 79 -4.43 -13.17 -0.29
N THR A 80 -5.20 -14.19 0.08
CA THR A 80 -4.72 -15.34 0.85
C THR A 80 -3.49 -15.97 0.18
N GLY A 81 -2.46 -16.22 0.96
CA GLY A 81 -1.18 -16.79 0.54
C GLY A 81 -0.10 -15.76 0.24
N GLU A 82 -0.46 -14.50 -0.01
CA GLU A 82 0.49 -13.42 -0.28
C GLU A 82 1.09 -12.85 1.02
N GLN A 83 2.17 -12.10 0.87
CA GLN A 83 2.88 -11.52 2.01
C GLN A 83 3.22 -10.05 1.79
N GLN A 84 3.25 -9.30 2.88
CA GLN A 84 3.75 -7.93 2.92
C GLN A 84 4.62 -7.73 4.15
N SER A 85 5.80 -7.14 3.98
CA SER A 85 6.73 -6.88 5.08
C SER A 85 7.05 -8.12 5.94
N GLY A 86 7.04 -9.31 5.33
CA GLY A 86 7.28 -10.60 5.97
C GLY A 86 6.06 -11.23 6.67
N TRP A 87 4.91 -10.56 6.66
CA TRP A 87 3.65 -11.09 7.20
C TRP A 87 2.84 -11.73 6.08
N LYS A 88 2.45 -13.00 6.27
CA LYS A 88 1.69 -13.77 5.27
C LYS A 88 0.21 -13.81 5.63
N PHE A 89 -0.66 -13.55 4.65
CA PHE A 89 -2.11 -13.63 4.81
C PHE A 89 -2.54 -15.09 4.73
N THR A 90 -2.98 -15.68 5.84
CA THR A 90 -3.31 -17.12 5.90
C THR A 90 -4.80 -17.39 5.77
N HIS A 91 -5.65 -16.46 6.21
CA HIS A 91 -7.10 -16.55 6.07
C HIS A 91 -7.74 -15.15 6.05
N ILE A 92 -8.75 -14.96 5.22
CA ILE A 92 -9.51 -13.71 5.13
C ILE A 92 -11.00 -14.08 5.27
N ASP A 93 -11.63 -13.66 6.37
CA ASP A 93 -13.05 -13.82 6.63
C ASP A 93 -13.76 -12.48 6.42
N ARG A 94 -14.30 -12.29 5.20
CA ARG A 94 -15.02 -11.06 4.83
C ARG A 94 -16.29 -10.84 5.66
N LEU A 95 -16.96 -11.92 6.06
CA LEU A 95 -18.25 -11.84 6.75
C LEU A 95 -18.05 -11.33 8.18
N LYS A 96 -16.97 -11.76 8.82
CA LYS A 96 -16.58 -11.29 10.15
C LYS A 96 -15.70 -10.04 10.13
N GLY A 97 -15.22 -9.63 8.95
CA GLY A 97 -14.25 -8.55 8.83
C GLY A 97 -12.93 -8.90 9.53
N GLN A 98 -12.46 -10.15 9.41
CA GLN A 98 -11.30 -10.65 10.14
C GLN A 98 -10.24 -11.18 9.18
N VAL A 99 -8.98 -10.93 9.50
CA VAL A 99 -7.82 -11.39 8.74
C VAL A 99 -6.86 -12.11 9.68
N ASN A 100 -6.47 -13.33 9.32
CA ASN A 100 -5.40 -14.06 9.98
C ASN A 100 -4.10 -13.83 9.23
N LEU A 101 -3.08 -13.40 9.96
CA LEU A 101 -1.74 -13.15 9.47
C LEU A 101 -0.75 -14.05 10.19
N GLN A 102 0.17 -14.64 9.44
CA GLN A 102 1.34 -15.29 10.01
C GLN A 102 2.50 -14.29 10.04
N ASP A 103 3.09 -14.09 11.21
CA ASP A 103 4.27 -13.24 11.37
C ASP A 103 5.55 -13.94 10.83
N PRO A 104 6.68 -13.21 10.68
CA PRO A 104 7.93 -13.80 10.23
C PRO A 104 8.49 -14.91 11.14
N ALA A 105 8.01 -15.02 12.38
CA ALA A 105 8.38 -16.08 13.32
C ALA A 105 7.43 -17.29 13.24
N GLY A 106 6.45 -17.26 12.35
CA GLY A 106 5.48 -18.33 12.11
C GLY A 106 4.24 -18.28 13.00
N GLN A 107 4.10 -17.29 13.88
CA GLN A 107 2.93 -17.18 14.77
C GLN A 107 1.73 -16.59 14.03
N ILE A 108 0.54 -17.13 14.30
CA ILE A 108 -0.70 -16.64 13.69
C ILE A 108 -1.34 -15.60 14.60
N HIS A 109 -1.64 -14.44 14.03
CA HIS A 109 -2.33 -13.32 14.65
C HIS A 109 -3.63 -13.08 13.92
N SER A 110 -4.70 -12.81 14.67
CA SER A 110 -6.01 -12.50 14.09
C SER A 110 -6.32 -11.03 14.32
N ILE A 111 -6.61 -10.31 13.23
CA ILE A 111 -6.92 -8.89 13.24
C ILE A 111 -8.35 -8.71 12.75
N SER A 112 -9.18 -8.11 13.59
CA SER A 112 -10.53 -7.72 13.22
C SER A 112 -10.54 -6.27 12.78
N LEU A 113 -11.16 -5.97 11.64
CA LEU A 113 -11.43 -4.60 11.22
C LEU A 113 -12.57 -4.05 12.08
N SER A 114 -12.34 -2.88 12.67
CA SER A 114 -13.42 -2.11 13.29
C SER A 114 -14.12 -1.35 12.16
N ARG A 115 -15.41 -1.63 11.93
CA ARG A 115 -16.23 -0.90 10.96
C ARG A 115 -16.77 0.39 11.55
#